data_AF-A0A1F4JLN2-F1
#
_entry.id   AF-A0A1F4JLN2-F1
#
_cell.length_a   1.000
_cell.length_b   1.000
_cell.length_c   1.000
_cell.angle_alpha   90.00
_cell.angle_beta   90.00
_cell.angle_gamma   90.00
#
_symmetry.space_group_name_H-M   'P 1'
#
loop_
_entity.id
_entity.type
_entity.pdbx_description
1 polymer ?
#
loop_
_entity_poly.entity_id
_entity_poly.type
_entity_poly.pdbx_seq_one_letter_code
_entity_poly.pdbx_strand_id
1 'polypeptide(L)'
;MVTATAWSQPSSVQPDAFAHHARIDLTDAGPFHQLALPLAVYQGVQRHDLGDLRVFNGRGEVVPHTLLRTEAGTVAHVEETALPLFPIISPQENRGDVSVEVRRNDDGTLVSIRQTQAPSNNPTLVRGAILDASRLPSGGLRSLRLEIGATTIPFHPFTLETSNDLQHWRLLKNDAQLVHLEHAGQRIEKNVFEWHSDAGKYLRILWAAPGQAPAITAAIAGRTRTSSNPAPMLWTGAIAPERMQKDVYDFALPGHIPLEQLRIELPQSNTLVPLQIQEYVEGTSRRHRGGWDSLKQTVVFRLQSPQGEVRSPEIVMNRPAVHRLRLAVDGRSGGLGAGTPTVQIGFVPHILVFLARGEGPFSLAWSAPSVPNASLSPSTLIPGYRSDQKLSASPAVLQSTEVQGAASSTPESTSASTSKIGSKGLLWAVLIAGVLVLAGMAWALVKQMKQKERPSA
;
A
#
# COMPACT_ATOMS: atom_id res chain seq x y z
N MET A 1 30.49 -6.86 48.30
CA MET A 1 29.18 -6.19 48.18
C MET A 1 28.97 -5.84 46.72
N VAL A 2 28.11 -6.57 46.01
CA VAL A 2 27.70 -6.23 44.64
C VAL A 2 26.35 -5.55 44.77
N THR A 3 26.30 -4.25 44.49
CA THR A 3 25.06 -3.47 44.47
C THR A 3 24.24 -3.89 43.25
N ALA A 4 23.11 -4.54 43.49
CA ALA A 4 22.11 -4.79 42.46
C ALA A 4 21.42 -3.47 42.12
N THR A 5 21.64 -2.98 40.89
CA THR A 5 20.87 -1.88 40.31
C THR A 5 19.44 -2.38 40.09
N ALA A 6 18.51 -1.93 40.93
CA ALA A 6 17.10 -2.19 40.73
C ALA A 6 16.65 -1.49 39.43
N TRP A 7 16.19 -2.28 38.46
CA TRP A 7 15.54 -1.76 37.28
C TRP A 7 14.19 -1.18 37.72
N SER A 8 14.07 0.14 37.71
CA SER A 8 12.79 0.81 37.91
C SER A 8 11.82 0.34 36.84
N GLN A 9 10.77 -0.38 37.24
CA GLN A 9 9.65 -0.74 36.37
C GLN A 9 9.07 0.57 35.82
N PRO A 10 9.05 0.81 34.50
CA PRO A 10 8.30 1.94 33.97
C PRO A 10 6.85 1.77 34.39
N SER A 11 6.25 2.82 34.95
CA SER A 11 4.83 2.85 35.31
C SER A 11 4.02 2.26 34.15
N SER A 12 3.26 1.20 34.41
CA SER A 12 2.43 0.56 33.40
C SER A 12 1.51 1.60 32.78
N VAL A 13 1.68 1.87 31.49
CA VAL A 13 0.82 2.79 30.74
C VAL A 13 -0.59 2.22 30.78
N GLN A 14 -1.53 2.99 31.32
CA GLN A 14 -2.94 2.59 31.48
C GLN A 14 -3.76 3.00 30.24
N PRO A 15 -4.84 2.27 29.89
CA PRO A 15 -5.74 2.66 28.81
C PRO A 15 -6.26 4.10 28.95
N ASP A 16 -6.64 4.53 30.15
CA ASP A 16 -7.21 5.87 30.36
C ASP A 16 -6.25 7.04 30.06
N ALA A 17 -4.96 6.75 29.81
CA ALA A 17 -3.99 7.75 29.35
C ALA A 17 -4.17 8.15 27.87
N PHE A 18 -4.99 7.43 27.10
CA PHE A 18 -5.24 7.65 25.68
C PHE A 18 -6.60 8.31 25.46
N ALA A 19 -6.67 9.31 24.57
CA ALA A 19 -7.92 10.01 24.30
C ALA A 19 -8.93 9.19 23.47
N HIS A 20 -8.46 8.18 22.75
CA HIS A 20 -9.28 7.34 21.88
C HIS A 20 -9.03 5.86 22.11
N HIS A 21 -10.10 5.08 21.97
CA HIS A 21 -10.14 3.64 22.17
C HIS A 21 -11.05 2.99 21.13
N ALA A 22 -10.67 1.81 20.65
CA ALA A 22 -11.51 0.99 19.80
C ALA A 22 -11.26 -0.50 20.07
N ARG A 23 -12.34 -1.29 20.09
CA ARG A 23 -12.26 -2.73 20.29
C ARG A 23 -11.68 -3.41 19.05
N ILE A 24 -10.83 -4.41 19.26
CA ILE A 24 -10.31 -5.30 18.22
C ILE A 24 -11.05 -6.63 18.33
N ASP A 25 -11.73 -7.01 17.26
CA ASP A 25 -12.34 -8.33 17.12
C ASP A 25 -11.37 -9.27 16.40
N LEU A 26 -11.07 -10.40 17.04
CA LEU A 26 -10.20 -11.45 16.50
C LEU A 26 -11.03 -12.43 15.66
N THR A 27 -10.47 -12.95 14.56
CA THR A 27 -11.13 -13.96 13.72
C THR A 27 -10.90 -15.39 14.19
N ASP A 28 -9.87 -15.63 15.00
CA ASP A 28 -9.50 -16.92 15.56
C ASP A 28 -8.69 -16.75 16.86
N ALA A 29 -8.19 -17.86 17.42
CA ALA A 29 -7.39 -17.89 18.64
C ALA A 29 -5.86 -17.99 18.36
N GLY A 30 -5.41 -17.54 17.18
CA GLY A 30 -4.01 -17.52 16.82
C GLY A 30 -3.16 -16.60 17.71
N PRO A 31 -1.82 -16.79 17.74
CA PRO A 31 -0.95 -15.95 18.57
C PRO A 31 -0.79 -14.54 18.00
N PHE A 32 -0.73 -14.40 16.68
CA PHE A 32 -0.49 -13.14 15.99
C PHE A 32 -1.72 -12.71 15.20
N HIS A 33 -2.14 -11.47 15.42
CA HIS A 33 -3.22 -10.87 14.67
C HIS A 33 -2.76 -9.60 13.98
N GLN A 34 -3.34 -9.33 12.82
CA GLN A 34 -3.04 -8.17 12.01
C GLN A 34 -4.29 -7.40 11.60
N LEU A 35 -4.20 -6.07 11.57
CA LEU A 35 -5.24 -5.22 11.03
C LEU A 35 -4.63 -4.00 10.32
N ALA A 36 -5.26 -3.56 9.23
CA ALA A 36 -4.89 -2.29 8.61
C ALA A 36 -5.39 -1.14 9.47
N LEU A 37 -4.51 -0.20 9.82
CA LEU A 37 -4.90 0.97 10.60
C LEU A 37 -5.88 1.83 9.78
N PRO A 38 -7.08 2.13 10.30
CA PRO A 38 -8.04 2.94 9.59
C PRO A 38 -7.64 4.42 9.62
N LEU A 39 -8.22 5.20 8.70
CA LEU A 39 -7.97 6.64 8.58
C LEU A 39 -8.16 7.40 9.91
N ALA A 40 -9.15 7.03 10.72
CA ALA A 40 -9.46 7.68 11.99
C ALA A 40 -8.29 7.65 12.99
N VAL A 41 -7.44 6.61 12.95
CA VAL A 41 -6.25 6.53 13.81
C VAL A 41 -5.27 7.63 13.41
N TYR A 42 -4.96 7.77 12.12
CA TYR A 42 -4.06 8.82 11.60
C TYR A 42 -4.58 10.23 11.85
N GLN A 43 -5.90 10.41 11.85
CA GLN A 43 -6.54 11.69 12.17
C GLN A 43 -6.46 12.04 13.67
N GLY A 44 -6.38 11.03 14.55
CA GLY A 44 -6.42 11.23 16.00
C GLY A 44 -5.08 11.09 16.74
N VAL A 45 -4.07 10.46 16.15
CA VAL A 45 -2.72 10.39 16.74
C VAL A 45 -2.10 11.78 16.85
N GLN A 46 -1.16 11.92 17.77
CA GLN A 46 -0.40 13.15 18.04
C GLN A 46 1.08 13.03 17.64
N ARG A 47 1.50 11.86 17.13
CA ARG A 47 2.87 11.61 16.71
C ARG A 47 2.92 11.03 15.30
N HIS A 48 3.86 11.54 14.51
CA HIS A 48 4.10 11.08 13.13
C HIS A 48 4.61 9.62 13.06
N ASP A 49 5.26 9.13 14.12
CA ASP A 49 5.79 7.77 14.20
C ASP A 49 4.75 6.76 14.74
N LEU A 50 3.51 7.19 14.96
CA LEU A 50 2.43 6.40 15.58
C LEU A 50 2.81 5.83 16.96
N GLY A 51 3.85 6.37 17.60
CA GLY A 51 4.40 5.84 18.85
C GLY A 51 3.48 6.03 20.06
N ASP A 52 2.47 6.90 19.92
CA ASP A 52 1.41 7.17 20.89
C ASP A 52 0.21 6.23 20.74
N LEU A 53 0.42 5.03 20.17
CA LEU A 53 -0.56 3.95 20.07
C LEU A 53 -0.18 2.79 20.98
N ARG A 54 -1.19 2.11 21.54
CA ARG A 54 -1.05 0.88 22.31
C ARG A 54 -2.15 -0.12 22.01
N VAL A 55 -1.80 -1.39 22.11
CA VAL A 55 -2.76 -2.48 22.14
C VAL A 55 -2.85 -2.99 23.57
N PHE A 56 -4.07 -3.19 24.06
CA PHE A 56 -4.36 -3.70 25.40
C PHE A 56 -5.16 -4.99 25.31
N ASN A 57 -4.96 -5.88 26.29
CA ASN A 57 -5.85 -7.02 26.53
C ASN A 57 -7.01 -6.65 27.46
N GLY A 58 -7.90 -7.60 27.77
CA GLY A 58 -9.09 -7.38 28.60
C GLY A 58 -8.79 -6.99 30.06
N ARG A 59 -7.53 -7.14 30.49
CA ARG A 59 -7.06 -6.71 31.82
C ARG A 59 -6.40 -5.32 31.81
N GLY A 60 -6.40 -4.62 30.67
CA GLY A 60 -5.71 -3.34 30.50
C GLY A 60 -4.19 -3.47 30.45
N GLU A 61 -3.66 -4.67 30.23
CA GLU A 61 -2.22 -4.88 30.10
C GLU A 61 -1.78 -4.62 28.67
N VAL A 62 -0.68 -3.89 28.49
CA VAL A 62 -0.09 -3.65 27.16
C VAL A 62 0.38 -4.96 26.55
N VAL A 63 -0.01 -5.22 25.31
CA VAL A 63 0.51 -6.34 24.53
C VAL A 63 1.56 -5.89 23.49
N PRO A 64 2.58 -6.73 23.21
CA PRO A 64 3.59 -6.42 22.21
C PRO A 64 2.98 -6.24 20.81
N HIS A 65 3.45 -5.24 20.08
CA HIS A 65 3.01 -4.97 18.71
C HIS A 65 4.16 -4.43 17.84
N THR A 66 3.95 -4.46 16.53
CA THR A 66 4.80 -3.85 15.51
C THR A 66 3.90 -3.18 14.47
N LEU A 67 4.42 -2.15 13.83
CA LEU A 67 3.79 -1.52 12.68
C LEU A 67 4.58 -1.89 11.42
N LEU A 68 3.90 -2.41 10.41
CA LEU A 68 4.45 -2.74 9.10
C LEU A 68 3.90 -1.77 8.08
N ARG A 69 4.71 -1.36 7.11
CA ARG A 69 4.22 -0.62 5.95
C ARG A 69 3.89 -1.60 4.83
N THR A 70 2.74 -1.44 4.20
CA THR A 70 2.42 -2.26 3.02
C THR A 70 3.34 -1.82 1.88
N GLU A 71 4.16 -2.73 1.36
CA GLU A 71 5.01 -2.45 0.20
C GLU A 71 4.27 -2.78 -1.10
N ALA A 72 4.69 -2.14 -2.20
CA ALA A 72 4.19 -2.49 -3.52
C ALA A 72 4.62 -3.93 -3.84
N GLY A 73 3.65 -4.80 -4.10
CA GLY A 73 3.92 -6.18 -4.49
C GLY A 73 4.38 -6.24 -5.95
N THR A 74 5.15 -7.26 -6.30
CA THR A 74 5.34 -7.62 -7.72
C THR A 74 4.56 -8.89 -7.98
N VAL A 75 3.61 -8.83 -8.91
CA VAL A 75 2.86 -10.00 -9.36
C VAL A 75 3.44 -10.45 -10.69
N ALA A 76 3.90 -11.69 -10.75
CA ALA A 76 4.27 -12.33 -11.99
C ALA A 76 3.03 -12.92 -12.65
N HIS A 77 2.73 -12.50 -13.86
CA HIS A 77 1.71 -13.09 -14.72
C HIS A 77 2.40 -13.90 -15.82
N VAL A 78 1.93 -15.12 -16.06
CA VAL A 78 2.41 -15.95 -17.17
C VAL A 78 1.40 -15.86 -18.30
N GLU A 79 1.80 -15.25 -19.41
CA GLU A 79 1.03 -15.17 -20.64
C GLU A 79 1.41 -16.35 -21.53
N GLU A 80 0.46 -17.25 -21.79
CA GLU A 80 0.66 -18.42 -22.66
C GLU A 80 0.31 -18.08 -24.11
N THR A 81 1.17 -18.46 -25.06
CA THR A 81 0.94 -18.23 -26.49
C THR A 81 1.38 -19.44 -27.30
N ALA A 82 0.50 -19.94 -28.17
CA ALA A 82 0.83 -21.01 -29.09
C ALA A 82 1.90 -20.54 -30.10
N LEU A 83 2.93 -21.35 -30.29
CA LEU A 83 4.01 -21.08 -31.24
C LEU A 83 3.80 -21.89 -32.53
N PRO A 84 4.03 -21.29 -33.71
CA PRO A 84 4.24 -22.03 -34.93
C PRO A 84 5.41 -23.02 -34.77
N LEU A 85 5.19 -24.26 -35.21
CA LEU A 85 6.13 -25.37 -35.10
C LEU A 85 6.56 -25.85 -36.47
N PHE A 86 7.88 -26.02 -36.67
CA PHE A 86 8.49 -26.46 -37.92
C PHE A 86 9.37 -27.69 -37.67
N PRO A 87 9.00 -28.88 -38.18
CA PRO A 87 9.77 -30.10 -37.94
C PRO A 87 11.12 -30.08 -38.66
N ILE A 88 12.15 -30.63 -38.01
CA ILE A 88 13.47 -30.88 -38.60
C ILE A 88 13.50 -32.33 -39.06
N ILE A 89 13.48 -32.55 -40.38
CA ILE A 89 13.42 -33.86 -41.00
C ILE A 89 14.75 -34.14 -41.71
N SER A 90 15.31 -35.34 -41.55
CA SER A 90 16.54 -35.75 -42.24
C SER A 90 16.52 -37.24 -42.60
N PRO A 91 17.29 -37.67 -43.62
CA PRO A 91 17.48 -39.09 -43.91
C PRO A 91 18.11 -39.84 -42.73
N GLN A 92 17.67 -41.08 -42.50
CA GLN A 92 18.09 -41.92 -41.38
C GLN A 92 19.62 -42.17 -41.32
N GLU A 93 20.29 -42.24 -42.46
CA GLU A 93 21.73 -42.52 -42.54
C GLU A 93 22.64 -41.33 -42.19
N ASN A 94 22.09 -40.11 -42.18
CA ASN A 94 22.90 -38.92 -41.99
C ASN A 94 23.11 -38.62 -40.49
N ARG A 95 24.27 -39.00 -39.93
CA ARG A 95 24.66 -38.70 -38.53
C ARG A 95 25.37 -37.35 -38.36
N GLY A 96 25.56 -36.58 -39.43
CA GLY A 96 26.30 -35.31 -39.43
C GLY A 96 25.50 -34.08 -38.99
N ASP A 97 26.22 -32.96 -38.84
CA ASP A 97 25.71 -31.66 -38.38
C ASP A 97 24.58 -31.14 -39.27
N VAL A 98 23.48 -30.69 -38.66
CA VAL A 98 22.25 -30.31 -39.36
C VAL A 98 22.38 -28.87 -39.86
N SER A 99 22.75 -28.68 -41.13
CA SER A 99 22.70 -27.37 -41.77
C SER A 99 21.25 -26.99 -42.10
N VAL A 100 20.70 -26.02 -41.39
CA VAL A 100 19.36 -25.47 -41.59
C VAL A 100 19.45 -24.27 -42.54
N GLU A 101 19.02 -24.40 -43.79
CA GLU A 101 18.84 -23.24 -44.68
C GLU A 101 17.44 -22.65 -44.46
N VAL A 102 17.40 -21.44 -43.92
CA VAL A 102 16.15 -20.74 -43.59
C VAL A 102 15.87 -19.69 -44.66
N ARG A 103 14.80 -19.88 -45.44
CA ARG A 103 14.26 -18.81 -46.30
C ARG A 103 13.16 -18.04 -45.57
N ARG A 104 13.33 -16.73 -45.50
CA ARG A 104 12.42 -15.75 -44.90
C ARG A 104 11.57 -15.12 -46.00
N ASN A 105 10.26 -14.97 -45.79
CA ASN A 105 9.40 -14.15 -46.66
C ASN A 105 9.57 -12.65 -46.34
N ASP A 106 9.06 -11.77 -47.20
CA ASP A 106 9.15 -10.30 -47.03
C ASP A 106 8.50 -9.78 -45.71
N ASP A 107 7.67 -10.60 -45.06
CA ASP A 107 7.00 -10.33 -43.78
C ASP A 107 7.78 -10.83 -42.54
N GLY A 108 8.95 -11.47 -42.72
CA GLY A 108 9.76 -12.01 -41.64
C GLY A 108 9.41 -13.44 -41.19
N THR A 109 8.38 -14.06 -41.76
CA THR A 109 7.91 -15.41 -41.38
C THR A 109 8.80 -16.51 -41.99
N LEU A 110 9.00 -17.59 -41.24
CA LEU A 110 9.81 -18.76 -41.61
C LEU A 110 9.03 -19.71 -42.55
N VAL A 111 9.59 -20.06 -43.73
CA VAL A 111 8.79 -20.71 -44.81
C VAL A 111 9.11 -22.19 -45.02
N SER A 112 10.36 -22.61 -44.89
CA SER A 112 10.73 -24.04 -44.93
C SER A 112 12.17 -24.25 -44.50
N ILE A 113 12.44 -25.41 -43.91
CA ILE A 113 13.79 -25.92 -43.67
C ILE A 113 14.03 -26.98 -44.75
N ARG A 114 14.83 -26.68 -45.78
CA ARG A 114 15.32 -27.71 -46.71
C ARG A 114 16.79 -27.94 -46.44
N GLN A 115 17.13 -29.19 -46.16
CA GLN A 115 18.50 -29.65 -46.25
C GLN A 115 18.82 -29.82 -47.75
N THR A 116 19.93 -29.25 -48.21
CA THR A 116 20.40 -29.32 -49.59
C THR A 116 20.80 -30.77 -49.91
N GLN A 117 19.89 -31.60 -50.45
CA GLN A 117 20.27 -32.80 -51.22
C GLN A 117 19.12 -33.39 -52.06
N ALA A 118 19.55 -34.09 -53.12
CA ALA A 118 18.73 -34.70 -54.16
C ALA A 118 17.76 -35.78 -53.62
N PRO A 119 16.63 -36.04 -54.32
CA PRO A 119 15.65 -37.04 -53.91
C PRO A 119 16.31 -38.42 -53.79
N SER A 120 16.27 -38.99 -52.58
CA SER A 120 16.64 -40.38 -52.30
C SER A 120 15.43 -41.08 -51.66
N ASN A 121 15.22 -42.35 -52.00
CA ASN A 121 14.15 -43.20 -51.42
C ASN A 121 14.46 -43.65 -49.98
N ASN A 122 15.31 -42.92 -49.26
CA ASN A 122 15.75 -43.31 -47.93
C ASN A 122 14.70 -42.92 -46.87
N PRO A 123 14.46 -43.77 -45.85
CA PRO A 123 13.56 -43.42 -44.75
C PRO A 123 14.03 -42.14 -44.06
N THR A 124 13.08 -41.23 -43.80
CA THR A 124 13.31 -39.96 -43.13
C THR A 124 12.90 -40.03 -41.65
N LEU A 125 13.63 -39.32 -40.79
CA LEU A 125 13.38 -39.22 -39.36
C LEU A 125 13.18 -37.77 -38.94
N VAL A 126 12.26 -37.54 -37.99
CA VAL A 126 12.10 -36.26 -37.30
C VAL A 126 13.17 -36.15 -36.22
N ARG A 127 14.21 -35.33 -36.47
CA ARG A 127 15.28 -35.10 -35.50
C ARG A 127 14.93 -34.07 -34.44
N GLY A 128 13.91 -33.26 -34.67
CA GLY A 128 13.59 -32.16 -33.79
C GLY A 128 12.54 -31.22 -34.38
N ALA A 129 12.46 -30.02 -33.81
CA ALA A 129 11.59 -28.96 -34.29
C ALA A 129 12.18 -27.58 -33.98
N ILE A 130 11.87 -26.59 -34.82
CA ILE A 130 12.07 -25.17 -34.56
C ILE A 130 10.71 -24.56 -34.20
N LEU A 131 10.68 -23.75 -33.15
CA LEU A 131 9.51 -23.00 -32.71
C LEU A 131 9.75 -21.52 -32.93
N ASP A 132 8.81 -20.85 -33.59
CA ASP A 132 8.92 -19.44 -33.94
C ASP A 132 8.22 -18.55 -32.90
N ALA A 133 9.01 -17.92 -32.03
CA ALA A 133 8.55 -16.94 -31.05
C ALA A 133 8.80 -15.49 -31.51
N SER A 134 9.16 -15.25 -32.78
CA SER A 134 9.58 -13.94 -33.27
C SER A 134 8.48 -12.87 -33.25
N ARG A 135 7.20 -13.29 -33.23
CA ARG A 135 6.02 -12.43 -33.11
C ARG A 135 5.71 -12.04 -31.66
N LEU A 136 6.33 -12.70 -30.68
CA LEU A 136 6.16 -12.33 -29.28
C LEU A 136 6.97 -11.06 -28.98
N PRO A 137 6.47 -10.16 -28.13
CA PRO A 137 7.27 -9.04 -27.66
C PRO A 137 8.57 -9.51 -26.98
N SER A 138 9.63 -8.72 -27.09
CA SER A 138 10.93 -9.07 -26.54
C SER A 138 10.90 -9.25 -25.01
N GLY A 139 11.69 -10.21 -24.52
CA GLY A 139 11.83 -10.49 -23.09
C GLY A 139 10.65 -11.27 -22.47
N GLY A 140 10.91 -11.85 -21.31
CA GLY A 140 9.95 -12.60 -20.51
C GLY A 140 9.68 -14.02 -20.97
N LEU A 141 10.23 -14.51 -22.09
CA LEU A 141 10.01 -15.89 -22.55
C LEU A 141 10.81 -16.88 -21.67
N ARG A 142 10.12 -17.55 -20.73
CA ARG A 142 10.72 -18.32 -19.64
C ARG A 142 10.22 -19.77 -19.53
N SER A 143 9.18 -20.15 -20.26
CA SER A 143 8.72 -21.53 -20.29
C SER A 143 8.20 -21.98 -21.65
N LEU A 144 8.17 -23.30 -21.83
CA LEU A 144 7.63 -23.99 -22.98
C LEU A 144 6.84 -25.21 -22.51
N ARG A 145 5.57 -25.30 -22.89
CA ARG A 145 4.77 -26.53 -22.81
C ARG A 145 4.76 -27.21 -24.18
N LEU A 146 5.00 -28.52 -24.19
CA LEU A 146 4.96 -29.35 -25.39
C LEU A 146 3.84 -30.37 -25.28
N GLU A 147 2.86 -30.29 -26.14
CA GLU A 147 1.84 -31.33 -26.26
C GLU A 147 2.28 -32.33 -27.31
N ILE A 148 2.13 -33.61 -27.00
CA ILE A 148 2.46 -34.70 -27.90
C ILE A 148 1.24 -35.56 -28.18
N GLY A 149 1.24 -36.20 -29.35
CA GLY A 149 0.29 -37.24 -29.69
C GLY A 149 0.51 -38.52 -28.88
N ALA A 150 -0.36 -39.50 -29.11
CA ALA A 150 -0.24 -40.81 -28.47
C ALA A 150 1.13 -41.45 -28.74
N THR A 151 1.75 -41.98 -27.69
CA THR A 151 3.06 -42.65 -27.75
C THR A 151 3.04 -43.88 -26.84
N THR A 152 3.70 -44.95 -27.25
CA THR A 152 3.95 -46.12 -26.40
C THR A 152 5.27 -46.02 -25.64
N ILE A 153 6.09 -45.03 -25.98
CA ILE A 153 7.40 -44.78 -25.38
C ILE A 153 7.19 -43.72 -24.29
N PRO A 154 7.54 -44.01 -23.03
CA PRO A 154 7.20 -43.11 -21.92
C PRO A 154 8.14 -41.90 -21.77
N PHE A 155 9.35 -41.99 -22.33
CA PHE A 155 10.43 -41.04 -22.11
C PHE A 155 11.04 -40.58 -23.43
N HIS A 156 11.06 -39.28 -23.66
CA HIS A 156 11.65 -38.67 -24.84
C HIS A 156 12.67 -37.60 -24.44
N PRO A 157 13.97 -37.97 -24.30
CA PRO A 157 15.03 -37.00 -24.00
C PRO A 157 15.33 -36.10 -25.20
N PHE A 158 15.57 -34.82 -24.93
CA PHE A 158 15.89 -33.81 -25.93
C PHE A 158 16.77 -32.67 -25.40
N THR A 159 17.43 -31.99 -26.31
CA THR A 159 18.13 -30.72 -26.05
C THR A 159 17.22 -29.57 -26.47
N LEU A 160 17.12 -28.54 -25.62
CA LEU A 160 16.42 -27.29 -25.90
C LEU A 160 17.42 -26.14 -26.02
N GLU A 161 17.36 -25.45 -27.14
CA GLU A 161 18.23 -24.33 -27.48
C GLU A 161 17.41 -23.11 -27.88
N THR A 162 18.05 -21.94 -27.89
CA THR A 162 17.45 -20.69 -28.34
C THR A 162 18.37 -19.89 -29.25
N SER A 163 17.78 -19.11 -30.14
CA SER A 163 18.50 -18.24 -31.06
C SER A 163 17.71 -16.95 -31.34
N ASN A 164 18.40 -15.91 -31.76
CA ASN A 164 17.79 -14.69 -32.29
C ASN A 164 17.84 -14.60 -33.82
N ASP A 165 18.67 -15.42 -34.46
CA ASP A 165 18.99 -15.34 -35.89
C ASP A 165 18.93 -16.69 -36.62
N LEU A 166 18.63 -17.78 -35.91
CA LEU A 166 18.60 -19.18 -36.38
C LEU A 166 19.96 -19.75 -36.77
N GLN A 167 21.04 -18.99 -36.57
CA GLN A 167 22.41 -19.38 -36.90
C GLN A 167 23.20 -19.66 -35.63
N HIS A 168 23.13 -18.75 -34.67
CA HIS A 168 23.82 -18.86 -33.39
C HIS A 168 22.86 -19.40 -32.35
N TRP A 169 23.06 -20.65 -31.96
CA TRP A 169 22.24 -21.35 -30.98
C TRP A 169 22.92 -21.36 -29.62
N ARG A 170 22.16 -20.97 -28.60
CA ARG A 170 22.56 -21.03 -27.19
C ARG A 170 21.73 -22.08 -26.47
N LEU A 171 22.39 -22.92 -25.70
CA LEU A 171 21.73 -23.92 -24.87
C LEU A 171 20.82 -23.27 -23.83
N LEU A 172 19.57 -23.74 -23.74
CA LEU A 172 18.66 -23.46 -22.62
C LEU A 172 18.63 -24.63 -21.64
N LYS A 173 18.50 -25.86 -22.14
CA LYS A 173 18.54 -27.12 -21.37
C LYS A 173 19.15 -28.25 -22.19
N ASN A 174 20.04 -29.03 -21.60
CA ASN A 174 20.66 -30.22 -22.21
C ASN A 174 20.13 -31.56 -21.65
N ASP A 175 19.36 -31.50 -20.56
CA ASP A 175 18.82 -32.64 -19.82
C ASP A 175 17.29 -32.66 -19.83
N ALA A 176 16.67 -32.05 -20.84
CA ALA A 176 15.22 -32.01 -20.94
C ALA A 176 14.69 -33.41 -21.31
N GLN A 177 13.64 -33.83 -20.62
CA GLN A 177 12.99 -35.12 -20.85
C GLN A 177 11.49 -34.91 -20.81
N LEU A 178 10.84 -35.17 -21.94
CA LEU A 178 9.40 -35.23 -22.02
C LEU A 178 8.95 -36.59 -21.50
N VAL A 179 8.01 -36.57 -20.55
CA VAL A 179 7.46 -37.78 -19.93
C VAL A 179 5.98 -37.86 -20.24
N HIS A 180 5.53 -39.01 -20.71
CA HIS A 180 4.13 -39.33 -20.91
C HIS A 180 3.90 -40.80 -20.58
N LEU A 181 3.33 -41.07 -19.41
CA LEU A 181 3.04 -42.42 -18.95
C LEU A 181 1.55 -42.56 -18.71
N GLU A 182 0.93 -43.59 -19.28
CA GLU A 182 -0.47 -43.93 -19.05
C GLU A 182 -0.58 -45.40 -18.64
N HIS A 183 -1.20 -45.66 -17.50
CA HIS A 183 -1.43 -47.03 -17.01
C HIS A 183 -2.72 -47.09 -16.20
N ALA A 184 -3.59 -48.05 -16.53
CA ALA A 184 -4.86 -48.29 -15.81
C ALA A 184 -5.73 -47.01 -15.60
N GLY A 185 -5.76 -46.12 -16.60
CA GLY A 185 -6.51 -44.86 -16.55
C GLY A 185 -5.85 -43.75 -15.72
N GLN A 186 -4.66 -43.97 -15.17
CA GLN A 186 -3.83 -42.93 -14.55
C GLN A 186 -2.79 -42.42 -15.53
N ARG A 187 -2.53 -41.11 -15.52
CA ARG A 187 -1.61 -40.42 -16.44
C ARG A 187 -0.62 -39.56 -15.66
N ILE A 188 0.66 -39.72 -15.99
CA ILE A 188 1.77 -38.89 -15.47
C ILE A 188 2.42 -38.19 -16.65
N GLU A 189 2.54 -36.86 -16.58
CA GLU A 189 3.17 -36.07 -17.63
C GLU A 189 4.18 -35.07 -17.08
N LYS A 190 5.27 -34.91 -17.84
CA LYS A 190 6.20 -33.80 -17.72
C LYS A 190 6.37 -33.19 -19.10
N ASN A 191 5.60 -32.15 -19.33
CA ASN A 191 5.52 -31.48 -20.62
C ASN A 191 5.81 -29.96 -20.55
N VAL A 192 6.04 -29.42 -19.35
CA VAL A 192 6.42 -28.02 -19.13
C VAL A 192 7.91 -27.94 -18.79
N PHE A 193 8.61 -27.03 -19.46
CA PHE A 193 10.04 -26.79 -19.31
C PHE A 193 10.28 -25.32 -19.04
N GLU A 194 10.91 -24.99 -17.92
CA GLU A 194 11.16 -23.61 -17.47
C GLU A 194 12.66 -23.30 -17.39
N TRP A 195 13.03 -22.03 -17.54
CA TRP A 195 14.42 -21.58 -17.50
C TRP A 195 14.59 -20.14 -16.98
N HIS A 196 15.79 -19.81 -16.50
CA HIS A 196 16.09 -18.59 -15.76
C HIS A 196 16.63 -17.41 -16.59
N SER A 197 16.94 -17.59 -17.88
CA SER A 197 17.40 -16.49 -18.77
C SER A 197 16.36 -16.19 -19.82
N ASP A 198 16.23 -14.95 -20.31
CA ASP A 198 15.33 -14.72 -21.45
C ASP A 198 15.75 -15.57 -22.65
N ALA A 199 14.78 -16.29 -23.21
CA ALA A 199 14.97 -16.94 -24.50
C ALA A 199 14.87 -15.89 -25.63
N GLY A 200 15.54 -16.20 -26.74
CA GLY A 200 15.50 -15.41 -27.97
C GLY A 200 14.25 -15.67 -28.79
N LYS A 201 14.26 -15.18 -30.02
CA LYS A 201 13.13 -15.24 -30.97
C LYS A 201 12.77 -16.64 -31.45
N TYR A 202 13.70 -17.59 -31.35
CA TYR A 202 13.52 -18.95 -31.85
C TYR A 202 13.95 -19.95 -30.78
N LEU A 203 13.22 -21.06 -30.69
CA LEU A 203 13.57 -22.21 -29.88
C LEU A 203 13.82 -23.41 -30.80
N ARG A 204 14.74 -24.29 -30.43
CA ARG A 204 15.03 -25.54 -31.14
C ARG A 204 15.06 -26.70 -30.18
N ILE A 205 14.30 -27.74 -30.53
CA ILE A 205 14.26 -29.03 -29.87
C ILE A 205 15.04 -30.00 -30.74
N LEU A 206 15.94 -30.77 -30.14
CA LEU A 206 16.67 -31.85 -30.80
C LEU A 206 16.50 -33.13 -29.99
N TRP A 207 15.85 -34.13 -30.57
CA TRP A 207 15.62 -35.41 -29.92
C TRP A 207 16.93 -36.20 -29.81
N ALA A 208 17.23 -36.74 -28.62
CA ALA A 208 18.41 -37.59 -28.45
C ALA A 208 18.25 -38.94 -29.17
N ALA A 209 17.01 -39.43 -29.32
CA ALA A 209 16.68 -40.63 -30.09
C ALA A 209 15.62 -40.32 -31.18
N PRO A 210 16.02 -39.78 -32.35
CA PRO A 210 15.09 -39.38 -33.42
C PRO A 210 14.16 -40.48 -33.94
N GLY A 211 14.59 -41.75 -33.92
CA GLY A 211 13.75 -42.89 -34.31
C GLY A 211 12.60 -43.20 -33.34
N GLN A 212 12.61 -42.56 -32.17
CA GLN A 212 11.61 -42.69 -31.10
C GLN A 212 10.99 -41.32 -30.77
N ALA A 213 11.16 -40.34 -31.65
CA ALA A 213 10.62 -39.00 -31.45
C ALA A 213 9.09 -39.03 -31.45
N PRO A 214 8.43 -38.42 -30.45
CA PRO A 214 6.98 -38.29 -30.45
C PRO A 214 6.55 -37.22 -31.45
N ALA A 215 5.33 -37.33 -31.96
CA ALA A 215 4.72 -36.26 -32.73
C ALA A 215 4.34 -35.11 -31.78
N ILE A 216 4.93 -33.92 -31.97
CA ILE A 216 4.53 -32.72 -31.23
C ILE A 216 3.26 -32.17 -31.91
N THR A 217 2.16 -32.08 -31.15
CA THR A 217 0.87 -31.57 -31.62
C THR A 217 0.70 -30.08 -31.35
N ALA A 218 1.30 -29.57 -30.27
CA ALA A 218 1.32 -28.15 -29.96
C ALA A 218 2.57 -27.76 -29.17
N ALA A 219 2.98 -26.51 -29.34
CA ALA A 219 3.99 -25.87 -28.52
C ALA A 219 3.42 -24.55 -27.99
N ILE A 220 3.41 -24.39 -26.67
CA ILE A 220 2.89 -23.19 -26.01
C ILE A 220 4.04 -22.55 -25.23
N ALA A 221 4.40 -21.33 -25.61
CA ALA A 221 5.36 -20.52 -24.89
C ALA A 221 4.70 -19.80 -23.71
N GLY A 222 5.35 -19.82 -22.55
CA GLY A 222 4.96 -18.97 -21.42
C GLY A 222 5.89 -17.77 -21.29
N ARG A 223 5.30 -16.57 -21.37
CA ARG A 223 5.98 -15.31 -21.09
C ARG A 223 5.63 -14.81 -19.70
N THR A 224 6.63 -14.77 -18.82
CA THR A 224 6.50 -14.16 -17.49
C THR A 224 6.63 -12.65 -17.62
N ARG A 225 5.58 -11.94 -17.20
CA ARG A 225 5.54 -10.49 -17.05
C ARG A 225 5.34 -10.16 -15.59
N THR A 226 6.28 -9.41 -15.01
CA THR A 226 6.12 -8.86 -13.67
C THR A 226 5.44 -7.50 -13.77
N SER A 227 4.24 -7.39 -13.22
CA SER A 227 3.58 -6.11 -12.97
C SER A 227 3.76 -5.71 -11.52
N SER A 228 4.14 -4.46 -11.28
CA SER A 228 4.04 -3.87 -9.95
C SER A 228 2.57 -3.69 -9.60
N ASN A 229 2.15 -4.27 -8.48
CA ASN A 229 0.86 -4.01 -7.88
C ASN A 229 1.07 -2.97 -6.76
N PRO A 230 0.67 -1.71 -6.95
CA PRO A 230 0.87 -0.69 -5.93
C PRO A 230 0.12 -1.08 -4.65
N ALA A 231 0.71 -0.73 -3.50
CA ALA A 231 0.04 -0.95 -2.22
C ALA A 231 -1.29 -0.17 -2.19
N PRO A 232 -2.38 -0.75 -1.65
CA PRO A 232 -3.66 -0.08 -1.57
C PRO A 232 -3.55 1.19 -0.74
N MET A 233 -3.99 2.31 -1.29
CA MET A 233 -3.97 3.61 -0.61
C MET A 233 -5.28 3.87 0.11
N LEU A 234 -5.19 4.45 1.31
CA LEU A 234 -6.30 5.13 1.96
C LEU A 234 -6.31 6.59 1.54
N TRP A 235 -7.50 7.12 1.32
CA TRP A 235 -7.75 8.51 0.96
C TRP A 235 -8.58 9.19 2.04
N THR A 236 -8.29 10.46 2.32
CA THR A 236 -9.20 11.29 3.11
C THR A 236 -10.48 11.61 2.33
N GLY A 237 -11.51 12.06 3.05
CA GLY A 237 -12.57 12.85 2.44
C GLY A 237 -12.03 14.16 1.84
N ALA A 238 -12.87 14.86 1.09
CA ALA A 238 -12.53 16.16 0.53
C ALA A 238 -12.32 17.20 1.65
N ILE A 239 -11.16 17.84 1.65
CA ILE A 239 -10.78 18.88 2.60
C ILE A 239 -10.95 20.23 1.91
N ALA A 240 -11.80 21.08 2.47
CA ALA A 240 -12.00 22.45 2.02
C ALA A 240 -10.91 23.39 2.57
N PRO A 241 -10.61 24.52 1.90
CA PRO A 241 -9.67 25.50 2.41
C PRO A 241 -10.23 26.17 3.67
N GLU A 242 -9.38 26.37 4.67
CA GLU A 242 -9.67 27.11 5.90
C GLU A 242 -9.64 28.62 5.65
N ARG A 243 -8.72 29.08 4.80
CA ARG A 243 -8.55 30.49 4.46
C ARG A 243 -8.34 30.65 2.96
N MET A 244 -8.98 31.68 2.43
CA MET A 244 -8.94 31.99 1.01
C MET A 244 -8.57 33.46 0.83
N GLN A 245 -7.64 33.70 -0.07
CA GLN A 245 -7.22 35.00 -0.56
C GLN A 245 -7.18 34.92 -2.09
N LYS A 246 -6.95 36.04 -2.77
CA LYS A 246 -6.88 36.07 -4.24
C LYS A 246 -5.85 35.04 -4.73
N ASP A 247 -6.33 34.05 -5.48
CA ASP A 247 -5.55 32.94 -6.06
C ASP A 247 -4.75 32.11 -5.03
N VAL A 248 -5.06 32.20 -3.74
CA VAL A 248 -4.34 31.48 -2.66
C VAL A 248 -5.34 30.79 -1.73
N TYR A 249 -5.15 29.49 -1.53
CA TYR A 249 -6.02 28.62 -0.75
C TYR A 249 -5.21 27.87 0.30
N ASP A 250 -5.46 28.15 1.58
CA ASP A 250 -4.77 27.53 2.71
C ASP A 250 -5.66 26.43 3.32
N PHE A 251 -5.09 25.25 3.51
CA PHE A 251 -5.74 24.07 4.05
C PHE A 251 -5.11 23.71 5.38
N ALA A 252 -5.95 23.38 6.38
CA ALA A 252 -5.54 22.70 7.60
C ALA A 252 -5.77 21.20 7.41
N LEU A 253 -4.70 20.40 7.51
CA LEU A 253 -4.77 18.95 7.32
C LEU A 253 -4.99 18.26 8.67
N PRO A 254 -5.87 17.26 8.76
CA PRO A 254 -6.19 16.61 10.04
C PRO A 254 -5.12 15.61 10.47
N GLY A 255 -4.78 15.64 11.75
CA GLY A 255 -3.90 14.66 12.39
C GLY A 255 -2.49 14.57 11.79
N HIS A 256 -1.92 13.36 11.82
CA HIS A 256 -0.60 13.05 11.28
C HIS A 256 -0.70 12.07 10.10
N ILE A 257 -1.44 12.47 9.07
CA ILE A 257 -1.58 11.70 7.83
C ILE A 257 -0.36 11.95 6.93
N PRO A 258 0.38 10.90 6.50
CA PRO A 258 1.46 11.06 5.51
C PRO A 258 0.95 11.67 4.19
N LEU A 259 1.68 12.66 3.66
CA LEU A 259 1.34 13.28 2.39
C LEU A 259 2.09 12.55 1.26
N GLU A 260 1.61 11.37 0.85
CA GLU A 260 2.25 10.57 -0.20
C GLU A 260 1.69 10.90 -1.59
N GLN A 261 0.38 11.03 -1.70
CA GLN A 261 -0.35 11.49 -2.88
C GLN A 261 -1.26 12.64 -2.51
N LEU A 262 -1.40 13.59 -3.43
CA LEU A 262 -2.34 14.70 -3.33
C LEU A 262 -3.27 14.68 -4.54
N ARG A 263 -4.57 14.65 -4.28
CA ARG A 263 -5.59 14.91 -5.30
C ARG A 263 -6.16 16.31 -5.08
N ILE A 264 -6.24 17.09 -6.14
CA ILE A 264 -6.82 18.44 -6.13
C ILE A 264 -8.05 18.40 -7.03
N GLU A 265 -9.22 18.61 -6.45
CA GLU A 265 -10.49 18.67 -7.19
C GLU A 265 -10.81 20.12 -7.52
N LEU A 266 -10.93 20.41 -8.82
CA LEU A 266 -11.26 21.74 -9.32
C LEU A 266 -12.79 21.95 -9.37
N PRO A 267 -13.29 23.12 -8.94
CA PRO A 267 -14.72 23.35 -8.79
C PRO A 267 -15.48 23.37 -10.13
N GLN A 268 -14.81 23.75 -11.22
CA GLN A 268 -15.43 23.91 -12.53
C GLN A 268 -14.83 22.96 -13.57
N SER A 269 -15.64 22.56 -14.54
CA SER A 269 -15.18 21.87 -15.76
C SER A 269 -14.55 22.87 -16.72
N ASN A 270 -13.69 22.37 -17.61
CA ASN A 270 -12.89 23.17 -18.54
C ASN A 270 -11.96 24.18 -17.86
N THR A 271 -11.43 23.81 -16.69
CA THR A 271 -10.46 24.60 -15.94
C THR A 271 -9.07 23.99 -16.09
N LEU A 272 -8.06 24.82 -16.33
CA LEU A 272 -6.65 24.46 -16.33
C LEU A 272 -5.87 25.57 -15.63
N VAL A 273 -5.16 25.23 -14.56
CA VAL A 273 -4.44 26.19 -13.74
C VAL A 273 -3.03 25.70 -13.40
N PRO A 274 -1.98 26.46 -13.72
CA PRO A 274 -0.69 26.32 -13.07
C PRO A 274 -0.82 26.72 -11.60
N LEU A 275 -0.26 25.93 -10.70
CA LEU A 275 -0.24 26.25 -9.27
C LEU A 275 1.06 25.79 -8.61
N GLN A 276 1.36 26.44 -7.48
CA GLN A 276 2.42 26.09 -6.56
C GLN A 276 1.80 25.51 -5.28
N ILE A 277 2.29 24.35 -4.88
CA ILE A 277 1.96 23.67 -3.64
C ILE A 277 3.04 24.03 -2.62
N GLN A 278 2.62 24.49 -1.44
CA GLN A 278 3.52 24.93 -0.37
C GLN A 278 3.12 24.28 0.96
N GLU A 279 4.08 24.04 1.84
CA GLU A 279 3.85 23.63 3.23
C GLU A 279 4.20 24.77 4.18
N TYR A 280 3.49 24.86 5.30
CA TYR A 280 3.91 25.77 6.37
C TYR A 280 4.92 25.06 7.28
N VAL A 281 6.14 25.59 7.35
CA VAL A 281 7.19 25.11 8.25
C VAL A 281 7.20 25.98 9.49
N GLU A 282 7.05 25.37 10.66
CA GLU A 282 7.08 26.09 11.93
C GLU A 282 8.48 26.62 12.24
N GLY A 283 8.52 27.78 12.88
CA GLY A 283 9.76 28.44 13.25
C GLY A 283 10.41 27.78 14.46
N THR A 284 11.68 27.36 14.34
CA THR A 284 12.42 26.72 15.43
C THR A 284 12.99 27.69 16.46
N SER A 285 12.93 29.01 16.19
CA SER A 285 13.46 30.03 17.08
C SER A 285 12.85 31.41 16.80
N ARG A 286 13.03 32.37 17.72
CA ARG A 286 12.62 33.78 17.48
C ARG A 286 13.27 34.41 16.24
N ARG A 287 14.43 33.91 15.81
CA ARG A 287 15.15 34.37 14.61
C ARG A 287 14.67 33.68 13.33
N HIS A 288 14.20 32.44 13.43
CA HIS A 288 13.61 31.69 12.32
C HIS A 288 12.11 31.64 12.53
N ARG A 289 11.42 32.72 12.11
CA ARG A 289 9.96 32.74 12.12
C ARG A 289 9.47 31.77 11.05
N GLY A 290 8.51 30.92 11.38
CA GLY A 290 7.94 29.94 10.45
C GLY A 290 7.37 30.60 9.19
N GLY A 291 7.36 29.87 8.09
CA GLY A 291 7.06 30.40 6.76
C GLY A 291 6.47 29.35 5.83
N TRP A 292 6.04 29.80 4.66
CA TRP A 292 5.58 28.93 3.59
C TRP A 292 6.75 28.52 2.72
N ASP A 293 7.01 27.21 2.65
CA ASP A 293 8.05 26.62 1.84
C ASP A 293 7.45 25.92 0.62
N SER A 294 8.11 26.09 -0.54
CA SER A 294 7.64 25.50 -1.79
C SER A 294 7.89 24.00 -1.83
N LEU A 295 6.81 23.22 -2.01
CA LEU A 295 6.89 21.78 -2.20
C LEU A 295 7.06 21.41 -3.67
N LYS A 296 6.16 21.90 -4.53
CA LYS A 296 6.06 21.46 -5.93
C LYS A 296 5.32 22.49 -6.75
N GLN A 297 5.68 22.64 -8.02
CA GLN A 297 4.93 23.41 -9.01
C GLN A 297 4.38 22.47 -10.07
N THR A 298 3.12 22.64 -10.44
CA THR A 298 2.44 21.76 -11.40
C THR A 298 1.28 22.45 -12.10
N VAL A 299 0.63 21.76 -13.03
CA VAL A 299 -0.60 22.21 -13.70
C VAL A 299 -1.70 21.23 -13.35
N VAL A 300 -2.81 21.75 -12.83
CA VAL A 300 -4.02 20.97 -12.52
C VAL A 300 -5.12 21.37 -13.49
N PHE A 301 -5.85 20.39 -14.00
CA PHE A 301 -6.89 20.56 -14.98
C PHE A 301 -8.06 19.61 -14.76
N ARG A 302 -9.22 20.05 -15.22
CA ARG A 302 -10.46 19.29 -15.34
C ARG A 302 -11.11 19.73 -16.64
N LEU A 303 -11.03 18.89 -17.68
CA LEU A 303 -11.38 19.24 -19.05
C LEU A 303 -12.44 18.30 -19.58
N GLN A 304 -13.44 18.83 -20.27
CA GLN A 304 -14.39 18.00 -21.01
C GLN A 304 -13.79 17.63 -22.37
N SER A 305 -13.82 16.35 -22.71
CA SER A 305 -13.48 15.86 -24.04
C SER A 305 -14.67 15.12 -24.68
N PRO A 306 -14.67 14.89 -26.00
CA PRO A 306 -15.67 14.03 -26.65
C PRO A 306 -15.72 12.60 -26.09
N GLN A 307 -14.63 12.13 -25.47
CA GLN A 307 -14.51 10.79 -24.87
C GLN A 307 -14.89 10.76 -23.38
N GLY A 308 -15.24 11.91 -22.79
CA GLY A 308 -15.55 12.05 -21.36
C GLY A 308 -14.75 13.16 -20.67
N GLU A 309 -14.98 13.34 -19.38
CA GLU A 309 -14.22 14.29 -18.56
C GLU A 309 -12.83 13.73 -18.24
N VAL A 310 -11.79 14.53 -18.49
CA VAL A 310 -10.40 14.22 -18.20
C VAL A 310 -9.95 15.09 -17.03
N ARG A 311 -9.46 14.46 -15.96
CA ARG A 311 -8.94 15.14 -14.76
C ARG A 311 -7.43 14.95 -14.66
N SER A 312 -6.77 15.87 -13.98
CA SER A 312 -5.36 15.69 -13.64
C SER A 312 -5.14 14.41 -12.83
N PRO A 313 -4.01 13.71 -13.08
CA PRO A 313 -3.63 12.58 -12.25
C PRO A 313 -3.30 13.03 -10.83
N GLU A 314 -3.25 12.05 -9.93
CA GLU A 314 -2.79 12.25 -8.55
C GLU A 314 -1.33 12.74 -8.54
N ILE A 315 -1.05 13.68 -7.63
CA ILE A 315 0.24 14.33 -7.53
C ILE A 315 1.06 13.61 -6.48
N VAL A 316 2.14 12.94 -6.90
CA VAL A 316 3.09 12.30 -5.99
C VAL A 316 3.82 13.34 -5.17
N MET A 317 3.73 13.23 -3.85
CA MET A 317 4.34 14.14 -2.87
C MET A 317 5.44 13.45 -2.06
N ASN A 318 5.27 12.17 -1.68
CA ASN A 318 6.24 11.37 -0.90
C ASN A 318 6.81 12.10 0.32
N ARG A 319 5.94 12.74 1.11
CA ARG A 319 6.31 13.49 2.32
C ARG A 319 5.76 12.83 3.59
N PRO A 320 6.42 13.06 4.74
CA PRO A 320 5.79 12.87 6.05
C PRO A 320 4.51 13.71 6.21
N ALA A 321 3.86 13.57 7.37
CA ALA A 321 2.68 14.36 7.67
C ALA A 321 2.98 15.87 7.64
N VAL A 322 2.08 16.62 7.01
CA VAL A 322 2.10 18.09 6.93
C VAL A 322 0.84 18.62 7.59
N HIS A 323 0.95 19.66 8.40
CA HIS A 323 -0.21 20.22 9.10
C HIS A 323 -0.96 21.30 8.30
N ARG A 324 -0.24 22.06 7.47
CA ARG A 324 -0.84 23.11 6.64
C ARG A 324 -0.28 23.09 5.23
N LEU A 325 -1.19 23.13 4.27
CA LEU A 325 -0.88 23.15 2.84
C LEU A 325 -1.42 24.43 2.23
N ARG A 326 -0.71 25.01 1.28
CA ARG A 326 -1.18 26.15 0.48
C ARG A 326 -1.11 25.83 -0.99
N LEU A 327 -2.19 26.14 -1.70
CA LEU A 327 -2.24 26.17 -3.15
C LEU A 327 -2.22 27.63 -3.59
N ALA A 328 -1.15 28.04 -4.27
CA ALA A 328 -1.05 29.36 -4.90
C ALA A 328 -1.20 29.20 -6.41
N VAL A 329 -2.34 29.65 -6.95
CA VAL A 329 -2.68 29.59 -8.37
C VAL A 329 -2.01 30.75 -9.11
N ASP A 330 -1.52 30.47 -10.32
CA ASP A 330 -1.03 31.53 -11.21
C ASP A 330 -2.22 32.29 -11.80
N GLY A 331 -2.51 33.48 -11.26
CA GLY A 331 -3.64 34.32 -11.69
C GLY A 331 -3.63 34.70 -13.18
N ARG A 332 -2.52 34.51 -13.90
CA ARG A 332 -2.46 34.70 -15.36
C ARG A 332 -3.30 33.67 -16.13
N SER A 333 -3.68 32.55 -15.52
CA SER A 333 -4.52 31.51 -16.15
C SER A 333 -6.02 31.76 -16.04
N GLY A 334 -6.45 32.92 -15.51
CA GLY A 334 -7.87 33.21 -15.27
C GLY A 334 -8.44 32.60 -13.98
N GLY A 335 -7.59 31.97 -13.15
CA GLY A 335 -7.96 31.43 -11.84
C GLY A 335 -8.85 30.18 -11.89
N LEU A 336 -9.59 29.94 -10.80
CA LEU A 336 -10.47 28.77 -10.64
C LEU A 336 -11.94 29.02 -11.00
N GLY A 337 -12.26 30.23 -11.46
CA GLY A 337 -13.64 30.66 -11.69
C GLY A 337 -14.47 30.70 -10.41
N ALA A 338 -15.73 30.24 -10.47
CA ALA A 338 -16.62 30.21 -9.32
C ALA A 338 -16.51 28.90 -8.54
N GLY A 339 -16.33 29.01 -7.22
CA GLY A 339 -16.18 27.89 -6.30
C GLY A 339 -14.77 27.79 -5.70
N THR A 340 -14.54 26.75 -4.92
CA THR A 340 -13.29 26.56 -4.17
C THR A 340 -12.72 25.17 -4.45
N PRO A 341 -11.39 25.03 -4.60
CA PRO A 341 -10.78 23.72 -4.77
C PRO A 341 -10.89 22.93 -3.46
N THR A 342 -10.95 21.61 -3.57
CA THR A 342 -10.78 20.72 -2.40
C THR A 342 -9.57 19.83 -2.61
N VAL A 343 -8.99 19.35 -1.51
CA VAL A 343 -7.86 18.42 -1.56
C VAL A 343 -8.20 17.11 -0.87
N GLN A 344 -7.64 16.01 -1.37
CA GLN A 344 -7.63 14.72 -0.69
C GLN A 344 -6.20 14.24 -0.54
N ILE A 345 -5.87 13.66 0.61
CA ILE A 345 -4.56 13.10 0.89
C ILE A 345 -4.64 11.59 0.76
N GLY A 346 -3.79 11.01 -0.08
CA GLY A 346 -3.65 9.58 -0.29
C GLY A 346 -2.35 9.07 0.33
N PHE A 347 -2.42 7.94 1.03
CA PHE A 347 -1.25 7.31 1.66
C PHE A 347 -1.43 5.80 1.81
N VAL A 348 -0.32 5.08 1.94
CA VAL A 348 -0.34 3.66 2.23
C VAL A 348 -0.46 3.44 3.75
N PRO A 349 -1.51 2.78 4.25
CA PRO A 349 -1.66 2.55 5.68
C PRO A 349 -0.66 1.53 6.20
N HIS A 350 -0.40 1.64 7.50
CA HIS A 350 0.37 0.64 8.23
C HIS A 350 -0.55 -0.53 8.60
N ILE A 351 0.02 -1.73 8.58
CA ILE A 351 -0.54 -2.93 9.18
C ILE A 351 -0.02 -3.02 10.61
N LEU A 352 -0.92 -2.95 11.58
CA LEU A 352 -0.63 -3.26 12.97
C LEU A 352 -0.63 -4.78 13.14
N VAL A 353 0.47 -5.33 13.65
CA VAL A 353 0.55 -6.73 14.06
C VAL A 353 0.82 -6.79 15.55
N PHE A 354 0.07 -7.60 16.29
CA PHE A 354 0.26 -7.75 17.74
C PHE A 354 0.19 -9.20 18.18
N LEU A 355 0.86 -9.48 19.30
CA LEU A 355 0.80 -10.78 19.98
C LEU A 355 -0.40 -10.76 20.94
N ALA A 356 -1.42 -11.59 20.69
CA ALA A 356 -2.63 -11.68 21.49
C ALA A 356 -2.39 -12.38 22.85
N ARG A 357 -1.61 -11.75 23.71
CA ARG A 357 -1.29 -12.25 25.05
C ARG A 357 -2.36 -11.87 26.07
N GLY A 358 -2.91 -12.88 26.74
CA GLY A 358 -3.95 -12.72 27.76
C GLY A 358 -5.35 -12.85 27.17
N GLU A 359 -6.37 -12.64 27.99
CA GLU A 359 -7.77 -12.77 27.57
C GLU A 359 -8.26 -11.47 26.93
N GLY A 360 -9.20 -11.59 25.99
CA GLY A 360 -9.90 -10.43 25.42
C GLY A 360 -10.92 -9.81 26.38
N PRO A 361 -11.62 -8.73 25.97
CA PRO A 361 -11.52 -8.08 24.67
C PRO A 361 -10.20 -7.34 24.49
N PHE A 362 -9.64 -7.39 23.28
CA PHE A 362 -8.48 -6.57 22.93
C PHE A 362 -8.94 -5.19 22.47
N SER A 363 -8.14 -4.16 22.72
CA SER A 363 -8.42 -2.79 22.28
C SER A 363 -7.17 -2.10 21.73
N LEU A 364 -7.40 -1.23 20.75
CA LEU A 364 -6.45 -0.25 20.28
C LEU A 364 -6.72 1.08 20.96
N ALA A 365 -5.70 1.71 21.50
CA ALA A 365 -5.78 3.06 22.05
C ALA A 365 -4.73 3.97 21.40
N TRP A 366 -5.07 5.24 21.17
CA TRP A 366 -4.16 6.22 20.55
C TRP A 366 -4.41 7.64 21.06
N SER A 367 -3.54 8.58 20.67
CA SER A 367 -3.57 9.99 21.10
C SER A 367 -3.05 10.21 22.54
N ALA A 368 -1.88 9.66 22.82
CA ALA A 368 -1.15 9.87 24.09
C ALA A 368 0.30 10.32 23.83
N PRO A 369 0.54 11.61 23.49
CA PRO A 369 1.84 12.08 23.01
C PRO A 369 2.99 11.93 24.03
N SER A 370 2.66 11.86 25.33
CA SER A 370 3.63 11.66 26.41
C SER A 370 4.12 10.21 26.56
N VAL A 371 3.46 9.26 25.90
CA VAL A 371 3.82 7.84 25.96
C VAL A 371 4.97 7.58 24.98
N PRO A 372 6.06 6.90 25.39
CA PRO A 372 7.19 6.58 24.51
C PRO A 372 6.77 5.64 23.38
N ASN A 373 7.53 5.54 22.29
CA ASN A 373 7.24 4.53 21.27
C ASN A 373 7.52 3.12 21.84
N ALA A 374 6.60 2.18 21.66
CA ALA A 374 6.78 0.77 22.05
C ALA A 374 6.53 -0.23 20.91
N SER A 375 6.46 0.25 19.66
CA SER A 375 6.48 -0.65 18.50
C SER A 375 7.82 -1.38 18.48
N LEU A 376 7.75 -2.71 18.46
CA LEU A 376 8.93 -3.56 18.31
C LEU A 376 9.36 -3.61 16.84
N SER A 377 10.55 -4.16 16.60
CA SER A 377 10.93 -4.55 15.24
C SER A 377 10.16 -5.80 14.81
N PRO A 378 9.84 -5.97 13.50
CA PRO A 378 9.08 -7.12 13.03
C PRO A 378 9.71 -8.47 13.37
N SER A 379 11.04 -8.58 13.29
CA SER A 379 11.79 -9.80 13.62
C SER A 379 11.87 -10.07 15.12
N THR A 380 11.68 -9.06 15.97
CA THR A 380 11.55 -9.25 17.42
C THR A 380 10.17 -9.78 17.79
N LEU A 381 9.11 -9.29 17.14
CA LEU A 381 7.74 -9.74 17.42
C LEU A 381 7.44 -11.11 16.79
N ILE A 382 7.84 -11.32 15.54
CA ILE A 382 7.49 -12.49 14.73
C ILE A 382 8.75 -13.29 14.44
N PRO A 383 8.95 -14.45 15.09
CA PRO A 383 10.10 -15.31 14.84
C PRO A 383 10.18 -15.73 13.36
N GLY A 384 11.35 -15.55 12.73
CA GLY A 384 11.57 -15.91 11.33
C GLY A 384 10.95 -14.95 10.31
N TYR A 385 10.53 -13.75 10.71
CA TYR A 385 9.97 -12.75 9.79
C TYR A 385 10.89 -12.46 8.60
N ARG A 386 10.31 -12.47 7.39
CA ARG A 386 10.91 -11.99 6.16
C ARG A 386 9.91 -11.14 5.38
N SER A 387 10.34 -10.00 4.86
CA SER A 387 9.48 -9.07 4.12
C SER A 387 8.99 -9.62 2.77
N ASP A 388 9.69 -10.60 2.20
CA ASP A 388 9.34 -11.25 0.93
C ASP A 388 8.36 -12.42 1.09
N GLN A 389 7.98 -12.78 2.32
CA GLN A 389 7.06 -13.86 2.61
C GLN A 389 5.70 -13.36 3.10
N LYS A 390 4.67 -14.18 2.87
CA LYS A 390 3.34 -13.91 3.41
C LYS A 390 3.40 -13.86 4.94
N LEU A 391 2.90 -12.76 5.49
CA LEU A 391 2.80 -12.56 6.92
C LEU A 391 1.93 -13.64 7.56
N SER A 392 2.50 -14.38 8.51
CA SER A 392 1.80 -15.42 9.27
C SER A 392 1.09 -14.81 10.48
N ALA A 393 0.03 -14.02 10.21
CA ALA A 393 -0.83 -13.42 11.22
C ALA A 393 -2.29 -13.47 10.76
N SER A 394 -3.19 -13.80 11.68
CA SER A 394 -4.63 -13.87 11.41
C SER A 394 -5.24 -12.47 11.28
N PRO A 395 -6.19 -12.23 10.37
CA PRO A 395 -6.84 -10.94 10.28
C PRO A 395 -7.59 -10.60 11.58
N ALA A 396 -7.68 -9.31 11.88
CA ALA A 396 -8.51 -8.77 12.95
C ALA A 396 -9.22 -7.51 12.44
N VAL A 397 -10.34 -7.19 13.06
CA VAL A 397 -11.18 -6.06 12.67
C VAL A 397 -11.21 -5.06 13.82
N LEU A 398 -10.91 -3.80 13.53
CA LEU A 398 -11.13 -2.72 14.48
C LEU A 398 -12.60 -2.31 14.38
N GLN A 399 -13.35 -2.41 15.47
CA GLN A 399 -14.74 -1.94 15.49
C GLN A 399 -14.78 -0.43 15.25
N SER A 400 -15.75 0.00 14.45
CA SER A 400 -15.92 1.38 14.02
C SER A 400 -15.79 2.35 15.20
N THR A 401 -14.82 3.24 15.10
CA THR A 401 -14.68 4.38 15.99
C THR A 401 -15.85 5.31 15.79
N GLU A 402 -16.91 5.17 16.59
CA GLU A 402 -17.63 6.38 16.98
C GLU A 402 -16.63 7.23 17.76
N VAL A 403 -16.08 8.23 17.07
CA VAL A 403 -15.37 9.33 17.72
C VAL A 403 -16.41 10.02 18.59
N GLN A 404 -16.59 9.55 19.82
CA GLN A 404 -17.32 10.28 20.86
C GLN A 404 -16.48 11.51 21.20
N GLY A 405 -16.70 12.58 20.43
CA GLY A 405 -15.88 13.77 20.51
C GLY A 405 -16.26 14.89 19.55
N ALA A 406 -17.49 14.97 19.07
CA ALA A 406 -18.12 16.20 18.57
C ALA A 406 -19.61 15.94 18.38
N ALA A 407 -20.41 16.29 19.38
CA ALA A 407 -21.85 16.37 19.20
C ALA A 407 -22.13 17.43 18.12
N SER A 408 -22.55 16.95 16.94
CA SER A 408 -23.30 17.75 15.97
C SER A 408 -24.56 18.24 16.65
N SER A 409 -24.56 19.49 17.09
CA SER A 409 -25.77 20.16 17.55
C SER A 409 -26.49 20.76 16.34
N THR A 410 -27.60 20.15 15.96
CA THR A 410 -28.74 20.84 15.34
C THR A 410 -30.02 20.12 15.77
N PRO A 411 -31.16 20.82 15.86
CA PRO A 411 -31.81 21.00 17.15
C PRO A 411 -33.21 20.40 17.15
N GLU A 412 -33.60 19.68 18.21
CA GLU A 412 -35.01 19.59 18.54
C GLU A 412 -35.23 19.34 20.03
N SER A 413 -35.64 20.42 20.68
CA SER A 413 -36.50 20.54 21.85
C SER A 413 -36.80 19.27 22.64
N THR A 414 -36.26 19.17 23.86
CA THR A 414 -37.08 18.89 25.05
C THR A 414 -36.39 19.47 26.29
N SER A 415 -37.17 20.26 27.03
CA SER A 415 -36.86 20.92 28.29
C SER A 415 -36.29 19.98 29.36
N ALA A 416 -35.21 20.40 30.02
CA ALA A 416 -35.09 20.46 31.48
C ALA A 416 -33.72 21.04 31.84
N SER A 417 -33.69 22.35 32.08
CA SER A 417 -32.54 23.05 32.64
C SER A 417 -32.33 22.57 34.08
N THR A 418 -31.20 21.92 34.34
CA THR A 418 -30.54 22.03 35.66
C THR A 418 -29.14 22.54 35.39
N SER A 419 -29.05 23.85 35.16
CA SER A 419 -27.76 24.53 35.03
C SER A 419 -27.03 24.49 36.38
N LYS A 420 -25.89 23.80 36.38
CA LYS A 420 -24.84 23.99 37.38
C LYS A 420 -24.47 25.47 37.35
N ILE A 421 -24.91 26.20 38.37
CA ILE A 421 -24.55 27.59 38.62
C ILE A 421 -23.03 27.68 38.68
N GLY A 422 -22.46 28.45 37.75
CA GLY A 422 -21.03 28.67 37.66
C GLY A 422 -20.49 29.19 38.98
N SER A 423 -19.55 28.43 39.55
CA SER A 423 -18.89 28.64 40.85
C SER A 423 -18.11 29.95 41.00
N LYS A 424 -18.21 30.86 40.02
CA LYS A 424 -17.68 32.23 40.10
C LYS A 424 -18.74 33.22 40.57
N GLY A 425 -19.99 33.17 40.08
CA GLY A 425 -21.02 34.15 40.48
C GLY A 425 -21.45 34.06 41.95
N LEU A 426 -21.56 32.82 42.47
CA LEU A 426 -21.93 32.58 43.86
C LEU A 426 -20.86 33.09 44.84
N LEU A 427 -19.58 32.98 44.47
CA LEU A 427 -18.47 33.43 45.28
C LEU A 427 -18.48 34.95 45.44
N TRP A 428 -18.78 35.68 44.37
CA TRP A 428 -18.90 37.14 44.40
C TRP A 428 -20.13 37.61 45.19
N ALA A 429 -21.25 36.89 45.12
CA ALA A 429 -22.44 37.21 45.90
C ALA A 429 -22.20 37.05 47.41
N VAL A 430 -21.53 35.97 47.83
CA VAL A 430 -21.17 35.75 49.25
C VAL A 430 -20.16 36.79 49.73
N LEU A 431 -19.20 37.16 48.90
CA LEU A 431 -18.21 38.19 49.25
C LEU A 431 -18.87 39.56 49.48
N ILE A 432 -19.79 39.98 48.61
CA ILE A 432 -20.52 41.25 48.74
C ILE A 432 -21.42 41.23 49.99
N ALA A 433 -22.10 40.10 50.25
CA ALA A 433 -22.92 39.94 51.45
C ALA A 433 -22.09 40.06 52.74
N GLY A 434 -20.89 39.46 52.77
CA GLY A 434 -19.97 39.58 53.91
C GLY A 434 -19.53 41.02 54.18
N VAL A 435 -19.24 41.79 53.13
CA VAL A 435 -18.85 43.21 53.25
C VAL A 435 -20.01 44.07 53.77
N LEU A 436 -21.24 43.81 53.34
CA LEU A 436 -22.43 44.54 53.83
C LEU A 436 -22.70 44.30 55.32
N VAL A 437 -22.51 43.07 55.81
CA VAL A 437 -22.67 42.76 57.24
C VAL A 437 -21.63 43.49 58.09
N LEU A 438 -20.36 43.50 57.64
CA LEU A 438 -19.28 44.24 58.32
C LEU A 438 -19.53 45.76 58.36
N ALA A 439 -19.99 46.33 57.24
CA ALA A 439 -20.37 47.74 57.18
C ALA A 439 -21.55 48.06 58.14
N GLY A 440 -22.54 47.17 58.22
CA GLY A 440 -23.67 47.29 59.15
C GLY A 440 -23.25 47.27 60.62
N MET A 441 -22.33 46.36 61.00
CA MET A 441 -21.82 46.30 62.39
C MET A 441 -20.98 47.53 62.75
N ALA A 442 -20.13 48.02 61.83
CA ALA A 442 -19.36 49.24 62.04
C ALA A 442 -20.28 50.46 62.25
N TRP A 443 -21.37 50.55 61.48
CA TRP A 443 -22.34 51.63 61.62
C TRP A 443 -23.13 51.55 62.94
N ALA A 444 -23.49 50.33 63.36
CA ALA A 444 -24.16 50.10 64.64
C ALA A 444 -23.27 50.49 65.84
N LEU A 445 -21.97 50.22 65.78
CA LEU A 445 -20.99 50.64 66.79
C LEU A 445 -20.86 52.16 66.88
N VAL A 446 -20.75 52.85 65.73
CA VAL A 446 -20.69 54.32 65.70
C VAL A 446 -21.98 54.94 66.26
N LYS A 447 -23.14 54.33 65.99
CA LYS A 447 -24.42 54.79 66.53
C LYS A 447 -24.53 54.59 68.04
N GLN A 448 -24.01 53.49 68.57
CA GLN A 448 -23.97 53.23 70.02
C GLN A 448 -22.99 54.16 70.74
N MET A 449 -21.86 54.51 70.13
CA MET A 449 -20.93 55.51 70.69
C MET A 449 -21.58 56.90 70.76
N LYS A 450 -22.35 57.31 69.74
CA LYS A 450 -23.10 58.58 69.76
C LYS A 450 -24.25 58.63 70.78
N GLN A 451 -24.77 57.48 71.21
CA GLN A 451 -25.80 57.41 72.27
C GLN A 451 -25.21 57.47 73.69
N LYS A 452 -23.91 57.21 73.85
CA LYS A 452 -23.23 57.25 75.16
C LYS A 452 -22.73 58.65 75.55
N GLU A 453 -22.82 59.63 74.66
CA GLU A 453 -22.41 61.03 74.87
C GLU A 453 -23.57 62.01 75.11
N ARG A 454 -24.78 61.54 75.43
CA ARG A 454 -25.82 62.42 75.97
C ARG A 454 -25.77 62.40 77.50
N PRO A 455 -25.16 63.39 78.17
CA PRO A 455 -25.32 63.53 79.61
C PRO A 455 -26.78 63.87 79.92
N SER A 456 -27.30 63.22 80.96
CA SER A 456 -28.55 63.61 81.61
C SER A 456 -28.23 64.81 82.49
N ALA A 457 -28.68 66.00 82.06
CA ALA A 457 -29.03 67.15 82.89
C ALA A 457 -29.77 68.17 82.00
#